data_AF-A0A2N2IQJ6-F1
#
_entry.id   AF-A0A2N2IQJ6-F1
#
_cell.length_a   1.000
_cell.length_b   1.000
_cell.length_c   1.000
_cell.angle_alpha   90.00
_cell.angle_beta   90.00
_cell.angle_gamma   90.00
#
_symmetry.space_group_name_H-M   'P 1'
#
loop_
_entity.id
_entity.type
_entity.pdbx_description
1 polymer ?
#
loop_
_entity_poly.entity_id
_entity_poly.type
_entity_poly.pdbx_seq_one_letter_code
_entity_poly.pdbx_strand_id
1 'polypeptide(L)'
;MTNKTWITMTLAACLMLWSCDDTSKKTEGCGNDIVETGEACDGTDFAGMTCASFGQPAGHLTCTSECTLDLSQCRAVAECGDGFIDDGEVCDTNQFGEITCASFGHEAGVLVCTETCTIDSSGCHDLVDCGNGILEEGETCDGTELAGATCETLGYGGGTLSCALTCLFDEGQCTMDLISPNVGTLIHVPTGTFQRDGTPSNLSVVSAFRMSKYEITRAQWGPVTGWADPSDNTASYSLLDPVQNVNWYYAIAFCNKLSLLEGLTPVYTVSGVDFSTLQDWEIPTSDNTAWNAATADWEANGYRLPTEMEWMWAAMGADTANPGAVNTTGYTKAFAGSTGSNFIGDYAVFGYGTSETGRTTTQRTNMAGSKLANELGFYDLSGNVYEWIWDWAEASYPTGTVTDYRGPASGTWRMRRGGDWVDGASACAMADWNASPPGNRFKTFGFRVVRN
;
A
#
# COMPACT_ATOMS: atom_id res chain seq x y z
N MET A 1 -3.92 -49.48 -31.66
CA MET A 1 -4.90 -48.64 -32.38
C MET A 1 -4.26 -47.27 -32.59
N THR A 2 -3.24 -47.16 -33.44
CA THR A 2 -3.33 -46.74 -34.86
C THR A 2 -4.16 -45.46 -35.07
N ASN A 3 -3.50 -44.32 -35.24
CA ASN A 3 -3.53 -43.66 -36.55
C ASN A 3 -2.40 -42.65 -36.71
N LYS A 4 -1.42 -43.02 -37.54
CA LYS A 4 -0.50 -42.13 -38.23
C LYS A 4 -1.22 -41.64 -39.48
N THR A 5 -1.47 -40.34 -39.61
CA THR A 5 -1.86 -39.74 -40.89
C THR A 5 -0.65 -39.09 -41.53
N TRP A 6 -0.20 -39.73 -42.61
CA TRP A 6 0.83 -39.28 -43.52
C TRP A 6 0.22 -38.21 -44.42
N ILE A 7 0.81 -37.01 -44.46
CA ILE A 7 0.53 -36.06 -45.53
C ILE A 7 1.66 -36.22 -46.55
N THR A 8 1.27 -36.82 -47.67
CA THR A 8 2.02 -37.09 -48.88
C THR A 8 2.44 -35.79 -49.57
N MET A 9 3.76 -35.63 -49.75
CA MET A 9 4.35 -34.78 -50.79
C MET A 9 3.71 -35.13 -52.14
N THR A 10 3.09 -34.13 -52.78
CA THR A 10 2.75 -34.20 -54.20
C THR A 10 3.51 -33.08 -54.89
N LEU A 11 4.64 -33.47 -55.49
CA LEU A 11 5.40 -32.66 -56.43
C LEU A 11 4.52 -32.45 -57.67
N ALA A 12 3.91 -31.28 -57.81
CA ALA A 12 3.32 -30.84 -59.07
C ALA A 12 4.34 -29.94 -59.78
N ALA A 13 5.11 -30.55 -60.68
CA ALA A 13 5.92 -29.86 -61.66
C ALA A 13 5.00 -29.12 -62.64
N CYS A 14 4.80 -27.83 -62.41
CA CYS A 14 4.16 -26.95 -63.37
C CYS A 14 5.25 -26.34 -64.25
N LEU A 15 5.43 -26.92 -65.45
CA LEU A 15 6.11 -26.29 -66.58
C LEU A 15 5.31 -25.03 -66.95
N MET A 16 5.64 -23.89 -66.35
CA MET A 16 5.28 -22.60 -66.91
C MET A 16 6.38 -22.20 -67.89
N LEU A 17 6.04 -22.40 -69.16
CA LEU A 17 6.64 -21.70 -70.28
C LEU A 17 6.79 -20.22 -69.93
N TRP A 18 7.99 -19.70 -70.15
CA TRP A 18 8.25 -18.28 -70.29
C TRP A 18 7.21 -17.66 -71.23
N SER A 19 6.23 -16.99 -70.62
CA SER A 19 5.62 -15.82 -71.22
C SER A 19 6.26 -14.64 -70.50
N CYS A 20 7.36 -14.12 -71.04
CA CYS A 20 7.65 -12.70 -70.86
C CYS A 20 6.44 -11.98 -71.46
N ASP A 21 5.55 -11.49 -70.61
CA ASP A 21 4.53 -10.55 -71.02
C ASP A 21 5.24 -9.23 -71.33
N ASP A 22 5.77 -9.13 -72.56
CA ASP A 22 6.44 -7.95 -73.08
C ASP A 22 5.39 -6.91 -73.53
N THR A 23 4.41 -6.66 -72.66
CA THR A 23 3.42 -5.58 -72.80
C THR A 23 3.22 -4.73 -71.54
N SER A 24 4.18 -4.73 -70.61
CA SER A 24 4.54 -3.42 -70.06
C SER A 24 5.34 -2.71 -71.13
N LYS A 25 4.69 -1.87 -71.95
CA LYS A 25 5.41 -0.71 -72.45
C LYS A 25 6.06 -0.12 -71.21
N LYS A 26 7.39 -0.17 -71.10
CA LYS A 26 8.10 0.83 -70.30
C LYS A 26 7.43 2.13 -70.71
N THR A 27 6.76 2.78 -69.77
CA THR A 27 6.40 4.17 -69.95
C THR A 27 7.74 4.89 -69.99
N GLU A 28 8.37 4.87 -71.17
CA GLU A 28 9.45 5.79 -71.49
C GLU A 28 8.84 7.17 -71.30
N GLY A 29 9.27 7.83 -70.24
CA GLY A 29 8.69 9.10 -69.84
C GLY A 29 8.69 9.28 -68.32
N CYS A 30 8.81 10.56 -67.99
CA CYS A 30 9.04 11.04 -66.66
C CYS A 30 8.04 10.60 -65.58
N GLY A 31 8.55 10.22 -64.42
CA GLY A 31 7.80 9.91 -63.21
C GLY A 31 7.67 8.41 -62.91
N ASN A 32 8.62 7.59 -63.38
CA ASN A 32 8.70 6.15 -63.14
C ASN A 32 9.82 5.75 -62.14
N ASP A 33 10.51 6.73 -61.54
CA ASP A 33 11.63 6.60 -60.57
C ASP A 33 12.87 5.86 -61.14
N ILE A 34 13.06 5.86 -62.46
CA ILE A 34 14.24 5.28 -63.12
C ILE A 34 14.75 6.28 -64.16
N VAL A 35 16.00 6.74 -64.03
CA VAL A 35 16.57 7.64 -65.04
C VAL A 35 16.86 6.89 -66.35
N GLU A 36 16.18 7.29 -67.41
CA GLU A 36 16.35 6.74 -68.76
C GLU A 36 17.13 7.68 -69.70
N THR A 37 17.42 7.19 -70.91
CA THR A 37 18.25 7.93 -71.87
C THR A 37 17.51 9.19 -72.37
N GLY A 38 17.91 10.36 -71.87
CA GLY A 38 17.31 11.65 -72.22
C GLY A 38 16.80 12.44 -71.01
N GLU A 39 16.76 11.83 -69.82
CA GLU A 39 16.30 12.42 -68.57
C GLU A 39 17.50 12.86 -67.72
N ALA A 40 17.38 13.99 -67.03
CA ALA A 40 18.39 14.44 -66.07
C ALA A 40 18.14 13.87 -64.66
N CYS A 41 16.89 13.53 -64.37
CA CYS A 41 16.38 12.86 -63.19
C CYS A 41 15.02 12.23 -63.55
N ASP A 42 14.51 11.29 -62.74
CA ASP A 42 13.13 10.81 -62.79
C ASP A 42 12.63 10.56 -61.37
N GLY A 43 11.58 11.28 -60.96
CA GLY A 43 11.00 11.14 -59.62
C GLY A 43 12.03 11.45 -58.53
N THR A 44 12.44 10.43 -57.79
CA THR A 44 13.49 10.49 -56.76
C THR A 44 14.87 10.00 -57.22
N ASP A 45 15.00 9.47 -58.44
CA ASP A 45 16.27 9.07 -59.02
C ASP A 45 16.93 10.27 -59.71
N PHE A 46 17.99 10.80 -59.11
CA PHE A 46 18.76 11.94 -59.61
C PHE A 46 20.03 11.52 -60.37
N ALA A 47 20.13 10.26 -60.80
CA ALA A 47 21.32 9.70 -61.46
C ALA A 47 22.61 9.86 -60.64
N GLY A 48 22.49 9.83 -59.31
CA GLY A 48 23.60 10.03 -58.38
C GLY A 48 24.09 11.48 -58.25
N MET A 49 23.39 12.45 -58.85
CA MET A 49 23.66 13.87 -58.64
C MET A 49 23.08 14.34 -57.31
N THR A 50 23.72 15.36 -56.73
CA THR A 50 23.29 16.06 -55.51
C THR A 50 23.40 17.57 -55.73
N CYS A 51 22.86 18.41 -54.85
CA CYS A 51 23.08 19.86 -54.92
C CYS A 51 24.58 20.23 -54.97
N ALA A 52 25.44 19.45 -54.30
CA ALA A 52 26.89 19.64 -54.32
C ALA A 52 27.49 19.46 -55.72
N SER A 53 26.87 18.63 -56.57
CA SER A 53 27.25 18.47 -57.98
C SER A 53 27.11 19.77 -58.78
N PHE A 54 26.32 20.72 -58.28
CA PHE A 54 26.06 22.04 -58.87
C PHE A 54 26.65 23.19 -58.04
N GLY A 55 27.58 22.88 -57.11
CA GLY A 55 28.28 23.87 -56.30
C GLY A 55 27.44 24.49 -55.17
N GLN A 56 26.32 23.87 -54.82
CA GLN A 56 25.49 24.23 -53.67
C GLN A 56 25.70 23.15 -52.59
N PRO A 57 26.35 23.43 -51.47
CA PRO A 57 26.69 22.41 -50.47
C PRO A 57 25.47 21.86 -49.71
N ALA A 58 24.30 22.49 -49.84
CA ALA A 58 23.12 22.24 -49.02
C ALA A 58 21.82 22.15 -49.84
N GLY A 59 20.75 21.65 -49.22
CA GLY A 59 19.43 21.46 -49.80
C GLY A 59 19.28 20.19 -50.66
N HIS A 60 18.07 20.01 -51.23
CA HIS A 60 17.72 18.80 -51.98
C HIS A 60 17.43 19.08 -53.46
N LEU A 61 17.69 18.09 -54.33
CA LEU A 61 17.28 18.15 -55.72
C LEU A 61 15.81 17.76 -55.83
N THR A 62 15.06 18.43 -56.69
CA THR A 62 13.72 17.96 -57.05
C THR A 62 13.66 17.69 -58.53
N CYS A 63 12.86 16.71 -58.94
CA CYS A 63 12.68 16.40 -60.35
C CYS A 63 11.34 16.99 -60.82
N THR A 64 11.37 17.76 -61.89
CA THR A 64 10.13 18.30 -62.48
C THR A 64 9.38 17.22 -63.24
N SER A 65 8.11 17.48 -63.57
CA SER A 65 7.29 16.61 -64.43
C SER A 65 7.85 16.41 -65.85
N GLU A 66 8.87 17.19 -66.21
CA GLU A 66 9.56 17.20 -67.48
C GLU A 66 10.96 16.52 -67.39
N CYS A 67 11.27 15.88 -66.26
CA CYS A 67 12.51 15.14 -66.03
C CYS A 67 13.78 15.97 -66.15
N THR A 68 13.65 17.22 -65.71
CA THR A 68 14.76 18.14 -65.52
C THR A 68 14.99 18.36 -64.04
N LEU A 69 16.26 18.47 -63.66
CA LEU A 69 16.66 18.82 -62.29
C LEU A 69 16.21 20.24 -61.97
N ASP A 70 15.42 20.37 -60.91
CA ASP A 70 15.12 21.65 -60.27
C ASP A 70 16.02 21.84 -59.04
N LEU A 71 16.88 22.86 -59.16
CA LEU A 71 17.84 23.30 -58.15
C LEU A 71 17.24 24.33 -57.18
N SER A 72 15.95 24.67 -57.30
CA SER A 72 15.30 25.70 -56.48
C SER A 72 15.34 25.43 -54.98
N GLN A 73 15.49 24.17 -54.59
CA GLN A 73 15.62 23.73 -53.20
C GLN A 73 17.08 23.53 -52.76
N CYS A 74 18.06 23.71 -53.65
CA CYS A 74 19.48 23.74 -53.29
C CYS A 74 19.86 25.08 -52.66
N ARG A 75 20.74 25.04 -51.65
CA ARG A 75 21.16 26.19 -50.84
C ARG A 75 22.67 26.34 -50.79
N ALA A 76 23.11 27.58 -50.57
CA ALA A 76 24.52 27.94 -50.53
C ALA A 76 25.19 27.66 -49.17
N VAL A 77 24.39 27.40 -48.12
CA VAL A 77 24.84 27.18 -46.75
C VAL A 77 23.94 26.10 -46.14
N ALA A 78 24.54 25.11 -45.46
CA ALA A 78 23.81 24.12 -44.67
C ALA A 78 23.18 24.80 -43.45
N GLU A 79 21.90 24.57 -43.23
CA GLU A 79 21.12 25.18 -42.15
C GLU A 79 20.51 24.09 -41.28
N CYS A 80 21.03 23.97 -40.06
CA CYS A 80 20.46 23.05 -39.09
C CYS A 80 19.01 23.39 -38.75
N GLY A 81 18.15 22.39 -38.83
CA GLY A 81 16.73 22.48 -38.54
C GLY A 81 15.83 22.55 -39.77
N ASP A 82 16.34 22.29 -40.98
CA ASP A 82 15.60 22.46 -42.23
C ASP A 82 14.88 21.19 -42.73
N GLY A 83 15.10 20.07 -42.02
CA GLY A 83 14.47 18.77 -42.25
C GLY A 83 15.32 17.79 -43.07
N PHE A 84 16.54 18.18 -43.50
CA PHE A 84 17.42 17.35 -44.30
C PHE A 84 18.84 17.33 -43.71
N ILE A 85 19.54 16.19 -43.81
CA ILE A 85 20.95 16.11 -43.41
C ILE A 85 21.81 16.56 -44.60
N ASP A 86 22.34 17.78 -44.53
CA ASP A 86 23.18 18.37 -45.57
C ASP A 86 24.67 17.98 -45.45
N ASP A 87 25.47 18.28 -46.49
CA ASP A 87 26.90 17.97 -46.51
C ASP A 87 27.64 18.78 -45.44
N GLY A 88 28.11 18.09 -44.40
CA GLY A 88 28.75 18.69 -43.22
C GLY A 88 27.92 18.61 -41.92
N GLU A 89 26.67 18.16 -41.99
CA GLU A 89 25.81 17.92 -40.83
C GLU A 89 25.88 16.46 -40.37
N VAL A 90 25.69 16.23 -39.06
CA VAL A 90 25.68 14.87 -38.48
C VAL A 90 24.24 14.36 -38.29
N CYS A 91 23.29 15.28 -38.08
CA CYS A 91 21.86 15.05 -37.94
C CYS A 91 21.13 16.35 -38.31
N ASP A 92 19.81 16.29 -38.53
CA ASP A 92 18.95 17.47 -38.66
C ASP A 92 17.59 17.16 -38.03
N THR A 93 17.06 18.03 -37.15
CA THR A 93 15.78 17.83 -36.47
C THR A 93 15.59 16.42 -35.86
N ASN A 94 14.87 15.52 -36.54
CA ASN A 94 14.64 14.13 -36.15
C ASN A 94 15.29 13.11 -37.11
N GLN A 95 16.12 13.58 -38.04
CA GLN A 95 16.90 12.79 -38.97
C GLN A 95 18.30 12.53 -38.41
N PHE A 96 18.66 11.25 -38.24
CA PHE A 96 19.95 10.81 -37.69
C PHE A 96 20.75 9.92 -38.65
N GLY A 97 20.25 9.70 -39.88
CA GLY A 97 20.85 8.76 -40.82
C GLY A 97 20.86 7.33 -40.25
N GLU A 98 22.03 6.68 -40.26
CA GLU A 98 22.25 5.34 -39.67
C GLU A 98 22.64 5.40 -38.18
N ILE A 99 22.76 6.61 -37.60
CA ILE A 99 23.21 6.76 -36.22
C ILE A 99 22.06 6.43 -35.26
N THR A 100 22.37 5.56 -34.31
CA THR A 100 21.44 5.12 -33.26
C THR A 100 22.16 5.18 -31.90
N CYS A 101 21.46 4.95 -30.80
CA CYS A 101 22.11 4.84 -29.48
C CYS A 101 23.20 3.74 -29.44
N ALA A 102 23.09 2.69 -30.26
CA ALA A 102 24.12 1.67 -30.41
C ALA A 102 25.46 2.23 -30.93
N SER A 103 25.42 3.31 -31.70
CA SER A 103 26.62 4.02 -32.15
C SER A 103 27.41 4.67 -31.00
N PHE A 104 26.77 4.89 -29.85
CA PHE A 104 27.35 5.44 -28.63
C PHE A 104 27.58 4.39 -27.54
N GLY A 105 27.40 3.10 -27.86
CA GLY A 105 27.60 1.99 -26.92
C GLY A 105 26.39 1.69 -26.04
N HIS A 106 25.22 2.21 -26.39
CA HIS A 106 23.97 2.01 -25.64
C HIS A 106 22.98 1.15 -26.41
N GLU A 107 22.23 0.30 -25.71
CA GLU A 107 21.28 -0.62 -26.37
C GLU A 107 19.94 0.03 -26.74
N ALA A 108 19.55 1.13 -26.08
CA ALA A 108 18.26 1.80 -26.24
C ALA A 108 18.32 3.34 -26.03
N GLY A 109 17.17 3.99 -26.15
CA GLY A 109 16.98 5.43 -25.85
C GLY A 109 16.67 6.30 -27.06
N VAL A 110 16.75 7.62 -26.86
CA VAL A 110 16.37 8.64 -27.85
C VAL A 110 17.55 9.57 -28.11
N LEU A 111 17.90 9.74 -29.40
CA LEU A 111 18.85 10.75 -29.85
C LEU A 111 18.14 12.09 -30.04
N VAL A 112 18.82 13.18 -29.68
CA VAL A 112 18.37 14.54 -29.97
C VAL A 112 19.38 15.21 -30.89
N CYS A 113 18.89 15.84 -31.96
CA CYS A 113 19.73 16.70 -32.78
C CYS A 113 19.70 18.12 -32.20
N THR A 114 20.86 18.67 -31.85
CA THR A 114 20.95 20.02 -31.28
C THR A 114 20.75 21.09 -32.37
N GLU A 115 20.53 22.33 -31.95
CA GLU A 115 20.46 23.50 -32.87
C GLU A 115 21.77 23.73 -33.67
N THR A 116 22.86 23.05 -33.31
CA THR A 116 24.14 23.11 -34.02
C THR A 116 24.45 21.84 -34.82
N CYS A 117 23.44 20.99 -35.06
CA CYS A 117 23.55 19.75 -35.85
C CYS A 117 24.59 18.77 -35.30
N THR A 118 24.70 18.75 -33.98
CA THR A 118 25.45 17.73 -33.23
C THR A 118 24.47 16.79 -32.54
N ILE A 119 24.88 15.54 -32.37
CA ILE A 119 24.08 14.57 -31.64
C ILE A 119 24.25 14.78 -30.13
N ASP A 120 23.14 14.93 -29.44
CA ASP A 120 23.03 14.76 -28.00
C ASP A 120 22.52 13.34 -27.73
N SER A 121 23.43 12.50 -27.22
CA SER A 121 23.16 11.11 -26.85
C SER A 121 22.83 10.95 -25.37
N SER A 122 22.57 12.03 -24.63
CA SER A 122 22.24 11.96 -23.20
C SER A 122 20.93 11.22 -22.90
N GLY A 123 20.07 11.07 -23.90
CA GLY A 123 18.86 10.23 -23.82
C GLY A 123 19.07 8.76 -24.19
N CYS A 124 20.31 8.32 -24.47
CA CYS A 124 20.65 6.92 -24.69
C CYS A 124 20.99 6.20 -23.39
N HIS A 125 20.58 4.95 -23.28
CA HIS A 125 20.78 4.11 -22.10
C HIS A 125 20.85 2.62 -22.49
N ASP A 126 21.38 1.78 -21.61
CA ASP A 126 21.34 0.34 -21.80
C ASP A 126 19.96 -0.23 -21.45
N LEU A 127 19.64 -1.46 -21.86
CA LEU A 127 18.33 -2.06 -21.58
C LEU A 127 18.06 -2.30 -20.09
N VAL A 128 19.08 -2.17 -19.24
CA VAL A 128 19.00 -2.24 -17.78
C VAL A 128 20.00 -1.22 -17.23
N ASP A 129 19.57 0.03 -17.09
CA ASP A 129 20.42 1.15 -16.65
C ASP A 129 19.82 1.86 -15.44
N CYS A 130 20.07 1.27 -14.28
CA CYS A 130 19.43 1.67 -13.05
C CYS A 130 19.81 3.07 -12.55
N GLY A 131 18.79 3.88 -12.30
CA GLY A 131 18.87 5.22 -11.73
C GLY A 131 18.71 6.35 -12.75
N ASN A 132 18.25 6.06 -13.97
CA ASN A 132 18.03 7.05 -15.02
C ASN A 132 16.61 7.66 -15.00
N GLY A 133 15.71 7.15 -14.15
CA GLY A 133 14.33 7.57 -13.96
C GLY A 133 13.33 6.99 -14.96
N ILE A 134 13.72 5.99 -15.74
CA ILE A 134 12.90 5.30 -16.75
C ILE A 134 12.80 3.83 -16.32
N LEU A 135 11.63 3.21 -16.49
CA LEU A 135 11.47 1.78 -16.20
C LEU A 135 11.62 0.97 -17.49
N GLU A 136 12.79 0.39 -17.73
CA GLU A 136 13.05 -0.47 -18.89
C GLU A 136 12.56 -1.92 -18.73
N GLU A 137 12.53 -2.64 -19.85
CA GLU A 137 12.22 -4.08 -19.87
C GLU A 137 13.32 -4.87 -19.15
N GLY A 138 13.02 -5.31 -17.92
CA GLY A 138 13.94 -6.08 -17.08
C GLY A 138 14.13 -5.49 -15.68
N GLU A 139 13.68 -4.26 -15.46
CA GLU A 139 13.75 -3.57 -14.18
C GLU A 139 12.48 -3.76 -13.35
N THR A 140 12.63 -3.78 -12.02
CA THR A 140 11.48 -3.77 -11.10
C THR A 140 11.16 -2.37 -10.59
N CYS A 141 12.15 -1.47 -10.65
CA CYS A 141 12.10 -0.06 -10.29
C CYS A 141 13.31 0.64 -10.91
N ASP A 142 13.25 1.97 -11.02
CA ASP A 142 14.38 2.83 -11.36
C ASP A 142 14.33 4.12 -10.52
N GLY A 143 15.34 4.34 -9.68
CA GLY A 143 15.46 5.59 -8.92
C GLY A 143 14.22 5.87 -8.04
N THR A 144 13.39 6.84 -8.45
CA THR A 144 12.10 7.13 -7.79
C THR A 144 10.88 6.50 -8.48
N GLU A 145 11.05 5.97 -9.68
CA GLU A 145 10.02 5.21 -10.40
C GLU A 145 9.94 3.80 -9.82
N LEU A 146 8.86 3.51 -9.09
CA LEU A 146 8.66 2.22 -8.41
C LEU A 146 7.59 1.37 -9.10
N ALA A 147 7.16 1.72 -10.31
CA ALA A 147 6.10 1.04 -11.05
C ALA A 147 4.77 0.97 -10.26
N GLY A 148 4.51 1.98 -9.40
CA GLY A 148 3.36 2.00 -8.49
C GLY A 148 3.47 1.05 -7.28
N ALA A 149 4.61 0.38 -7.10
CA ALA A 149 4.85 -0.44 -5.92
C ALA A 149 5.06 0.42 -4.67
N THR A 150 4.54 -0.08 -3.56
CA THR A 150 4.76 0.43 -2.21
C THR A 150 5.08 -0.73 -1.27
N CYS A 151 5.57 -0.44 -0.06
CA CYS A 151 5.77 -1.45 0.96
C CYS A 151 4.50 -2.31 1.18
N GLU A 152 3.32 -1.68 1.19
CA GLU A 152 2.03 -2.34 1.33
C GLU A 152 1.72 -3.31 0.19
N THR A 153 2.03 -2.94 -1.06
CA THR A 153 1.85 -3.85 -2.21
C THR A 153 2.79 -5.05 -2.15
N LEU A 154 3.90 -4.95 -1.43
CA LEU A 154 4.87 -6.02 -1.17
C LEU A 154 4.53 -6.84 0.09
N GLY A 155 3.43 -6.52 0.80
CA GLY A 155 2.96 -7.26 1.96
C GLY A 155 3.37 -6.68 3.33
N TYR A 156 4.04 -5.53 3.36
CA TYR A 156 4.34 -4.81 4.60
C TYR A 156 3.14 -3.98 5.08
N GLY A 157 3.22 -3.43 6.29
CA GLY A 157 2.19 -2.51 6.83
C GLY A 157 2.36 -1.06 6.41
N GLY A 158 3.58 -0.66 6.02
CA GLY A 158 3.90 0.69 5.60
C GLY A 158 5.41 0.89 5.49
N GLY A 159 5.86 2.14 5.59
CA GLY A 159 7.26 2.53 5.45
C GLY A 159 7.55 3.15 4.09
N THR A 160 8.83 3.30 3.78
CA THR A 160 9.28 3.89 2.51
C THR A 160 9.93 2.80 1.66
N LEU A 161 9.37 2.55 0.48
CA LEU A 161 10.01 1.70 -0.52
C LEU A 161 10.97 2.56 -1.34
N SER A 162 12.16 2.05 -1.65
CA SER A 162 13.13 2.71 -2.54
C SER A 162 13.67 1.73 -3.56
N CYS A 163 14.31 2.25 -4.62
CA CYS A 163 14.99 1.42 -5.60
C CYS A 163 16.49 1.33 -5.30
N ALA A 164 17.03 0.10 -5.23
CA ALA A 164 18.46 -0.11 -5.11
C ALA A 164 19.16 0.10 -6.47
N LEU A 165 20.48 0.34 -6.46
CA LEU A 165 21.31 0.45 -7.67
C LEU A 165 21.35 -0.82 -8.54
N THR A 166 20.70 -1.89 -8.10
CA THR A 166 20.54 -3.16 -8.83
C THR A 166 19.18 -3.28 -9.52
N CYS A 167 18.35 -2.23 -9.51
CA CYS A 167 16.99 -2.21 -10.06
C CYS A 167 16.05 -3.25 -9.45
N LEU A 168 16.32 -3.50 -8.16
CA LEU A 168 15.51 -4.29 -7.25
C LEU A 168 15.00 -3.37 -6.14
N PHE A 169 13.81 -3.66 -5.63
CA PHE A 169 13.28 -2.97 -4.48
C PHE A 169 14.21 -3.09 -3.26
N ASP A 170 14.49 -1.96 -2.63
CA ASP A 170 15.08 -1.88 -1.30
C ASP A 170 13.95 -1.76 -0.26
N GLU A 171 13.67 -2.89 0.39
CA GLU A 171 12.64 -3.04 1.42
C GLU A 171 13.16 -2.67 2.83
N GLY A 172 14.39 -2.18 2.95
CA GLY A 172 15.06 -1.92 4.23
C GLY A 172 14.41 -0.85 5.10
N GLN A 173 13.52 -0.02 4.53
CA GLN A 173 12.72 0.98 5.25
C GLN A 173 11.22 0.64 5.28
N CYS A 174 10.83 -0.56 4.82
CA CYS A 174 9.48 -1.07 5.00
C CYS A 174 9.26 -1.58 6.44
N THR A 175 8.05 -1.38 6.97
CA THR A 175 7.67 -1.73 8.34
C THR A 175 6.45 -2.62 8.35
N MET A 176 6.39 -3.60 9.26
CA MET A 176 5.19 -4.41 9.45
C MET A 176 4.03 -3.63 10.08
N ASP A 177 4.37 -2.60 10.86
CA ASP A 177 3.43 -1.63 11.42
C ASP A 177 2.74 -0.85 10.31
N LEU A 178 1.47 -0.51 10.54
CA LEU A 178 0.64 0.30 9.66
C LEU A 178 0.55 1.73 10.20
N ILE A 179 0.65 2.72 9.31
CA ILE A 179 0.48 4.14 9.67
C ILE A 179 -0.86 4.64 9.15
N SER A 180 -1.84 4.78 10.04
CA SER A 180 -3.09 5.46 9.74
C SER A 180 -2.90 6.98 9.78
N PRO A 181 -3.39 7.72 8.78
CA PRO A 181 -3.38 9.18 8.82
C PRO A 181 -4.29 9.76 9.91
N ASN A 182 -5.26 8.99 10.41
CA ASN A 182 -6.27 9.46 11.37
C ASN A 182 -6.02 8.98 12.80
N VAL A 183 -5.49 7.77 12.98
CA VAL A 183 -5.26 7.19 14.32
C VAL A 183 -3.79 6.88 14.63
N GLY A 184 -2.88 7.17 13.69
CA GLY A 184 -1.44 6.99 13.87
C GLY A 184 -0.99 5.54 13.70
N THR A 185 0.04 5.14 14.45
CA THR A 185 0.64 3.80 14.31
C THR A 185 -0.27 2.71 14.85
N LEU A 186 -0.53 1.71 14.01
CA LEU A 186 -0.98 0.40 14.42
C LEU A 186 0.21 -0.57 14.38
N ILE A 187 0.56 -1.12 15.54
CA ILE A 187 1.67 -2.05 15.70
C ILE A 187 1.25 -3.43 15.17
N HIS A 188 2.14 -4.06 14.41
CA HIS A 188 1.97 -5.43 13.96
C HIS A 188 2.07 -6.41 15.12
N VAL A 189 1.07 -7.28 15.23
CA VAL A 189 1.03 -8.40 16.17
C VAL A 189 1.18 -9.69 15.36
N PRO A 190 2.25 -10.49 15.57
CA PRO A 190 2.49 -11.67 14.79
C PRO A 190 1.46 -12.76 15.09
N THR A 191 1.30 -13.70 14.15
CA THR A 191 0.54 -14.91 14.43
C THR A 191 1.21 -15.73 15.54
N GLY A 192 0.43 -16.40 16.37
CA GLY A 192 0.98 -17.24 17.41
C GLY A 192 -0.06 -18.07 18.15
N THR A 193 0.41 -18.80 19.16
CA THR A 193 -0.44 -19.63 20.01
C THR A 193 -0.15 -19.35 21.47
N PHE A 194 -1.18 -19.23 22.30
CA PHE A 194 -1.02 -19.02 23.74
C PHE A 194 -2.00 -19.85 24.57
N GLN A 195 -1.60 -20.12 25.81
CA GLN A 195 -2.48 -20.67 26.85
C GLN A 195 -3.31 -19.53 27.44
N ARG A 196 -4.64 -19.57 27.26
CA ARG A 196 -5.52 -18.46 27.66
C ARG A 196 -5.93 -18.47 29.13
N ASP A 197 -5.80 -19.61 29.81
CA ASP A 197 -6.22 -19.77 31.21
C ASP A 197 -5.38 -20.81 31.95
N GLY A 198 -5.75 -21.14 33.19
CA GLY A 198 -5.05 -22.11 34.04
C GLY A 198 -4.96 -23.54 33.48
N THR A 199 -5.67 -23.87 32.41
CA THR A 199 -5.74 -25.21 31.81
C THR A 199 -4.76 -25.33 30.64
N PRO A 200 -3.72 -26.20 30.72
CA PRO A 200 -2.68 -26.27 29.68
C PRO A 200 -3.16 -26.63 28.27
N SER A 201 -4.30 -27.31 28.14
CA SER A 201 -4.90 -27.67 26.84
C SER A 201 -5.75 -26.57 26.23
N ASN A 202 -6.04 -25.49 26.96
CA ASN A 202 -6.86 -24.38 26.48
C ASN A 202 -5.97 -23.40 25.71
N LEU A 203 -5.72 -23.73 24.44
CA LEU A 203 -4.84 -22.97 23.56
C LEU A 203 -5.62 -22.12 22.57
N SER A 204 -5.20 -20.88 22.38
CA SER A 204 -5.76 -19.96 21.39
C SER A 204 -4.72 -19.69 20.33
N VAL A 205 -5.07 -19.95 19.07
CA VAL A 205 -4.28 -19.58 17.90
C VAL A 205 -4.84 -18.26 17.37
N VAL A 206 -3.98 -17.27 17.17
CA VAL A 206 -4.34 -15.94 16.69
C VAL A 206 -3.59 -15.66 15.40
N SER A 207 -4.33 -15.32 14.35
CA SER A 207 -3.80 -14.82 13.09
C SER A 207 -3.09 -13.47 13.27
N ALA A 208 -2.19 -13.12 12.36
CA ALA A 208 -1.53 -11.82 12.46
C ALA A 208 -2.54 -10.69 12.23
N PHE A 209 -2.35 -9.58 12.94
CA PHE A 209 -3.18 -8.38 12.83
C PHE A 209 -2.36 -7.14 13.21
N ARG A 210 -2.96 -5.97 13.09
CA ARG A 210 -2.39 -4.69 13.52
C ARG A 210 -3.33 -4.03 14.52
N MET A 211 -2.79 -3.44 15.58
CA MET A 211 -3.57 -2.81 16.65
C MET A 211 -3.05 -1.42 16.95
N SER A 212 -3.93 -0.46 17.24
CA SER A 212 -3.51 0.90 17.58
C SER A 212 -2.58 0.88 18.80
N LYS A 213 -1.45 1.58 18.65
CA LYS A 213 -0.39 1.66 19.66
C LYS A 213 -0.90 2.16 21.02
N TYR A 214 -1.89 3.03 20.96
CA TYR A 214 -2.56 3.69 22.06
C TYR A 214 -4.06 3.37 22.03
N GLU A 215 -4.72 3.61 23.16
CA GLU A 215 -6.16 3.83 23.22
C GLU A 215 -6.55 4.97 22.25
N ILE A 216 -7.77 4.93 21.69
CA ILE A 216 -8.24 6.02 20.84
C ILE A 216 -8.34 7.29 21.68
N THR A 217 -7.73 8.37 21.20
CA THR A 217 -7.65 9.64 21.93
C THR A 217 -8.82 10.57 21.60
N ARG A 218 -9.06 11.53 22.50
CA ARG A 218 -10.05 12.59 22.29
C ARG A 218 -9.77 13.44 21.04
N ALA A 219 -8.49 13.66 20.72
CA ALA A 219 -8.04 14.36 19.53
C ALA A 219 -8.47 13.66 18.24
N GLN A 220 -8.56 12.32 18.26
CA GLN A 220 -8.91 11.50 17.10
C GLN A 220 -10.43 11.36 16.93
N TRP A 221 -11.20 11.43 18.01
CA TRP A 221 -12.65 11.23 18.00
C TRP A 221 -13.39 12.12 17.01
N GLY A 222 -13.27 13.44 17.16
CA GLY A 222 -13.99 14.41 16.34
C GLY A 222 -13.66 14.32 14.85
N PRO A 223 -12.38 14.33 14.45
CA PRO A 223 -11.97 14.19 13.05
C PRO A 223 -12.47 12.91 12.37
N VAL A 224 -12.49 11.78 13.09
CA VAL A 224 -12.97 10.50 12.53
C VAL A 224 -14.48 10.46 12.42
N THR A 225 -15.19 10.93 13.44
CA THR A 225 -16.64 10.69 13.56
C THR A 225 -17.50 11.83 13.03
N GLY A 226 -16.97 13.06 13.04
CA GLY A 226 -17.73 14.29 12.86
C GLY A 226 -18.60 14.68 14.07
N TRP A 227 -18.47 13.98 15.21
CA TRP A 227 -19.29 14.19 16.40
C TRP A 227 -18.57 14.99 17.48
N ALA A 228 -19.34 15.52 18.43
CA ALA A 228 -18.78 16.11 19.63
C ALA A 228 -18.04 15.06 20.47
N ASP A 229 -16.96 15.47 21.13
CA ASP A 229 -16.21 14.64 22.09
C ASP A 229 -17.10 14.27 23.29
N PRO A 230 -17.38 12.97 23.54
CA PRO A 230 -18.26 12.52 24.61
C PRO A 230 -17.61 12.54 26.00
N SER A 231 -16.31 12.79 26.06
CA SER A 231 -15.50 12.63 27.26
C SER A 231 -15.89 13.60 28.38
N ASP A 232 -15.97 13.08 29.62
CA ASP A 232 -16.14 13.90 30.82
C ASP A 232 -14.86 14.71 31.12
N ASN A 233 -14.94 16.03 30.91
CA ASN A 233 -13.85 16.98 31.13
C ASN A 233 -13.43 17.14 32.60
N THR A 234 -14.15 16.56 33.57
CA THR A 234 -13.72 16.55 34.98
C THR A 234 -12.72 15.44 35.28
N ALA A 235 -12.65 14.43 34.41
CA ALA A 235 -11.78 13.27 34.55
C ALA A 235 -10.87 13.04 33.33
N SER A 236 -10.79 14.02 32.42
CA SER A 236 -9.85 14.06 31.31
C SER A 236 -9.61 15.52 30.90
N TYR A 237 -8.36 15.91 30.71
CA TYR A 237 -7.98 17.31 30.45
C TYR A 237 -7.22 17.53 29.15
N SER A 238 -6.43 16.56 28.68
CA SER A 238 -5.72 16.68 27.41
C SER A 238 -6.55 16.11 26.27
N LEU A 239 -6.42 16.66 25.07
CA LEU A 239 -6.94 15.99 23.87
C LEU A 239 -6.16 14.70 23.54
N LEU A 240 -4.97 14.51 24.11
CA LEU A 240 -4.19 13.27 23.99
C LEU A 240 -4.58 12.21 25.04
N ASP A 241 -5.50 12.53 25.96
CA ASP A 241 -6.09 11.51 26.83
C ASP A 241 -6.98 10.57 25.99
N PRO A 242 -7.23 9.33 26.44
CA PRO A 242 -8.17 8.44 25.79
C PRO A 242 -9.57 9.05 25.76
N VAL A 243 -10.27 8.84 24.65
CA VAL A 243 -11.71 9.12 24.60
C VAL A 243 -12.40 8.18 25.58
N GLN A 244 -13.27 8.74 26.40
CA GLN A 244 -14.05 7.98 27.38
C GLN A 244 -15.51 8.38 27.35
N ASN A 245 -16.32 7.72 28.19
CA ASN A 245 -17.76 7.89 28.19
C ASN A 245 -18.38 7.49 26.83
N VAL A 246 -17.79 6.46 26.22
CA VAL A 246 -18.28 5.77 25.04
C VAL A 246 -18.77 4.38 25.42
N ASN A 247 -19.91 3.97 24.87
CA ASN A 247 -20.41 2.62 25.02
C ASN A 247 -19.93 1.75 23.85
N TRP A 248 -20.26 0.47 23.86
CA TRP A 248 -19.81 -0.47 22.84
C TRP A 248 -20.32 -0.10 21.44
N TYR A 249 -21.54 0.43 21.34
CA TYR A 249 -22.14 0.88 20.07
C TYR A 249 -21.38 2.06 19.46
N TYR A 250 -21.00 3.04 20.28
CA TYR A 250 -20.15 4.15 19.85
C TYR A 250 -18.80 3.65 19.32
N ALA A 251 -18.20 2.65 19.97
CA ALA A 251 -16.91 2.12 19.59
C ALA A 251 -16.95 1.39 18.24
N ILE A 252 -17.96 0.55 17.98
CA ILE A 252 -18.12 -0.10 16.66
C ILE A 252 -18.48 0.91 15.55
N ALA A 253 -19.23 1.96 15.89
CA ALA A 253 -19.54 3.02 14.93
C ALA A 253 -18.32 3.87 14.58
N PHE A 254 -17.45 4.16 15.55
CA PHE A 254 -16.15 4.78 15.30
C PHE A 254 -15.31 3.93 14.34
N CYS A 255 -15.22 2.62 14.56
CA CYS A 255 -14.46 1.71 13.70
C CYS A 255 -14.94 1.76 12.24
N ASN A 256 -16.25 1.74 12.02
CA ASN A 256 -16.80 1.85 10.67
C ASN A 256 -16.61 3.24 10.06
N LYS A 257 -16.78 4.32 10.82
CA LYS A 257 -16.50 5.67 10.31
C LYS A 257 -15.03 5.86 9.95
N LEU A 258 -14.10 5.35 10.76
CA LEU A 258 -12.68 5.32 10.44
C LEU A 258 -12.41 4.55 9.15
N SER A 259 -13.04 3.37 9.00
CA SER A 259 -12.92 2.57 7.77
C SER A 259 -13.37 3.35 6.55
N LEU A 260 -14.54 3.99 6.60
CA LEU A 260 -15.07 4.80 5.50
C LEU A 260 -14.18 6.02 5.20
N LEU A 261 -13.68 6.70 6.23
CA LEU A 261 -12.79 7.85 6.08
C LEU A 261 -11.49 7.50 5.36
N GLU A 262 -11.01 6.27 5.54
CA GLU A 262 -9.80 5.76 4.89
C GLU A 262 -10.07 4.93 3.62
N GLY A 263 -11.31 4.94 3.11
CA GLY A 263 -11.68 4.23 1.88
C GLY A 263 -11.68 2.70 1.99
N LEU A 264 -11.82 2.17 3.20
CA LEU A 264 -11.81 0.75 3.52
C LEU A 264 -13.24 0.18 3.59
N THR A 265 -13.35 -1.14 3.50
CA THR A 265 -14.62 -1.84 3.67
C THR A 265 -14.98 -1.90 5.15
N PRO A 266 -16.12 -1.35 5.61
CA PRO A 266 -16.53 -1.40 7.01
C PRO A 266 -16.72 -2.85 7.49
N VAL A 267 -16.28 -3.13 8.73
CA VAL A 267 -16.40 -4.47 9.32
C VAL A 267 -17.82 -4.73 9.81
N TYR A 268 -18.48 -3.74 10.41
CA TYR A 268 -19.74 -3.97 11.11
C TYR A 268 -20.98 -3.66 10.27
N THR A 269 -22.03 -4.47 10.42
CA THR A 269 -23.36 -4.18 9.89
C THR A 269 -24.38 -4.21 11.02
N VAL A 270 -25.26 -3.21 11.06
CA VAL A 270 -26.41 -3.15 11.98
C VAL A 270 -27.66 -2.92 11.14
N SER A 271 -28.68 -3.75 11.36
CA SER A 271 -29.93 -3.67 10.57
C SER A 271 -30.56 -2.28 10.68
N GLY A 272 -30.76 -1.62 9.54
CA GLY A 272 -31.38 -0.29 9.46
C GLY A 272 -30.45 0.88 9.77
N VAL A 273 -29.14 0.65 9.88
CA VAL A 273 -28.14 1.69 10.13
C VAL A 273 -27.26 1.88 8.89
N ASP A 274 -27.16 3.11 8.43
CA ASP A 274 -26.15 3.54 7.45
C ASP A 274 -25.04 4.31 8.17
N PHE A 275 -23.87 3.69 8.32
CA PHE A 275 -22.73 4.30 9.01
C PHE A 275 -22.16 5.54 8.32
N SER A 276 -22.38 5.70 7.02
CA SER A 276 -21.89 6.86 6.25
C SER A 276 -22.60 8.15 6.65
N THR A 277 -23.89 8.07 6.95
CA THR A 277 -24.70 9.23 7.36
C THR A 277 -24.99 9.27 8.86
N LEU A 278 -24.69 8.20 9.59
CA LEU A 278 -24.96 8.04 11.01
C LEU A 278 -24.52 9.24 11.86
N GLN A 279 -25.43 9.73 12.70
CA GLN A 279 -25.20 10.78 13.69
C GLN A 279 -25.21 10.22 15.11
N ASP A 280 -24.57 10.93 16.04
CA ASP A 280 -24.37 10.46 17.42
C ASP A 280 -25.69 10.26 18.20
N TRP A 281 -26.71 11.08 17.93
CA TRP A 281 -28.03 10.96 18.57
C TRP A 281 -28.83 9.73 18.10
N GLU A 282 -28.42 9.08 17.01
CA GLU A 282 -29.04 7.84 16.51
C GLU A 282 -28.47 6.59 17.19
N ILE A 283 -27.34 6.74 17.92
CA ILE A 283 -26.69 5.65 18.64
C ILE A 283 -27.38 5.42 19.98
N PRO A 284 -27.81 4.19 20.30
CA PRO A 284 -28.46 3.90 21.56
C PRO A 284 -27.56 4.17 22.77
N THR A 285 -28.15 4.71 23.84
CA THR A 285 -27.49 4.91 25.14
C THR A 285 -27.95 3.90 26.21
N SER A 286 -28.71 2.90 25.79
CA SER A 286 -29.21 1.79 26.61
C SER A 286 -29.29 0.52 25.74
N ASP A 287 -29.69 -0.60 26.33
CA ASP A 287 -29.80 -1.87 25.62
C ASP A 287 -30.65 -1.75 24.34
N ASN A 288 -30.18 -2.32 23.24
CA ASN A 288 -30.85 -2.21 21.95
C ASN A 288 -30.68 -3.49 21.13
N THR A 289 -31.80 -4.13 20.78
CA THR A 289 -31.80 -5.43 20.10
C THR A 289 -31.14 -5.39 18.72
N ALA A 290 -31.32 -4.32 17.93
CA ALA A 290 -30.74 -4.22 16.59
C ALA A 290 -29.22 -4.08 16.65
N TRP A 291 -28.72 -3.23 17.55
CA TRP A 291 -27.29 -3.01 17.75
C TRP A 291 -26.60 -4.19 18.46
N ASN A 292 -27.31 -4.89 19.35
CA ASN A 292 -26.82 -6.15 19.93
C ASN A 292 -26.65 -7.24 18.85
N ALA A 293 -27.47 -7.21 17.80
CA ALA A 293 -27.40 -8.11 16.66
C ALA A 293 -26.41 -7.65 15.57
N ALA A 294 -25.52 -6.70 15.87
CA ALA A 294 -24.46 -6.30 14.94
C ALA A 294 -23.66 -7.52 14.47
N THR A 295 -23.43 -7.61 13.16
CA THR A 295 -22.59 -8.65 12.55
C THR A 295 -21.25 -8.04 12.13
N ALA A 296 -20.20 -8.85 12.13
CA ALA A 296 -18.87 -8.47 11.66
C ALA A 296 -18.51 -9.30 10.42
N ASP A 297 -18.10 -8.62 9.35
CA ASP A 297 -17.40 -9.23 8.21
C ASP A 297 -15.91 -9.30 8.51
N TRP A 298 -15.43 -10.50 8.75
CA TRP A 298 -14.06 -10.74 9.20
C TRP A 298 -13.04 -10.79 8.08
N GLU A 299 -13.51 -10.82 6.83
CA GLU A 299 -12.68 -10.72 5.63
C GLU A 299 -12.54 -9.25 5.18
N ALA A 300 -13.35 -8.34 5.74
CA ALA A 300 -13.23 -6.92 5.47
C ALA A 300 -11.90 -6.36 5.95
N ASN A 301 -11.34 -5.44 5.16
CA ASN A 301 -10.07 -4.78 5.45
C ASN A 301 -10.22 -3.52 6.33
N GLY A 302 -11.38 -3.31 6.94
CA GLY A 302 -11.65 -2.15 7.80
C GLY A 302 -11.15 -2.30 9.23
N TYR A 303 -11.40 -1.26 10.02
CA TYR A 303 -11.13 -1.23 11.45
C TYR A 303 -12.25 -1.91 12.24
N ARG A 304 -11.88 -2.49 13.38
CA ARG A 304 -12.79 -3.14 14.33
C ARG A 304 -12.24 -3.07 15.75
N LEU A 305 -13.07 -3.42 16.72
CA LEU A 305 -12.60 -3.76 18.06
C LEU A 305 -11.78 -5.05 18.02
N PRO A 306 -10.75 -5.18 18.88
CA PRO A 306 -10.08 -6.46 19.08
C PRO A 306 -11.07 -7.51 19.59
N THR A 307 -10.82 -8.75 19.21
CA THR A 307 -11.34 -9.90 19.98
C THR A 307 -10.59 -10.01 21.30
N GLU A 308 -11.15 -10.74 22.26
CA GLU A 308 -10.49 -10.94 23.55
C GLU A 308 -9.15 -11.66 23.37
N MET A 309 -9.09 -12.64 22.47
CA MET A 309 -7.86 -13.40 22.23
C MET A 309 -6.77 -12.55 21.59
N GLU A 310 -7.12 -11.65 20.67
CA GLU A 310 -6.19 -10.68 20.09
C GLU A 310 -5.67 -9.70 21.14
N TRP A 311 -6.56 -9.15 21.96
CA TRP A 311 -6.19 -8.22 23.02
C TRP A 311 -5.21 -8.86 24.00
N MET A 312 -5.53 -10.07 24.48
CA MET A 312 -4.64 -10.83 25.36
C MET A 312 -3.31 -11.12 24.69
N TRP A 313 -3.31 -11.55 23.43
CA TRP A 313 -2.10 -11.88 22.68
C TRP A 313 -1.13 -10.69 22.62
N ALA A 314 -1.66 -9.52 22.27
CA ALA A 314 -0.89 -8.29 22.25
C ALA A 314 -0.41 -7.86 23.65
N ALA A 315 -1.28 -7.92 24.67
CA ALA A 315 -0.95 -7.49 26.03
C ALA A 315 0.11 -8.37 26.71
N MET A 316 0.14 -9.66 26.39
CA MET A 316 1.18 -10.58 26.85
C MET A 316 2.54 -10.34 26.19
N GLY A 317 2.61 -9.55 25.11
CA GLY A 317 3.82 -9.34 24.33
C GLY A 317 4.04 -10.42 23.27
N ALA A 318 2.98 -11.09 22.81
CA ALA A 318 3.03 -12.21 21.87
C ALA A 318 4.03 -13.31 22.28
N ASP A 319 4.78 -13.86 21.33
CA ASP A 319 5.84 -14.86 21.53
C ASP A 319 7.24 -14.22 21.52
N THR A 320 7.37 -12.91 21.74
CA THR A 320 8.66 -12.20 21.70
C THR A 320 9.74 -12.84 22.59
N ALA A 321 9.35 -13.45 23.72
CA ALA A 321 10.26 -14.15 24.61
C ALA A 321 10.79 -15.49 24.03
N ASN A 322 10.04 -16.15 23.15
CA ASN A 322 10.42 -17.39 22.49
C ASN A 322 9.64 -17.58 21.16
N PRO A 323 10.07 -16.95 20.05
CA PRO A 323 9.32 -16.92 18.81
C PRO A 323 8.98 -18.32 18.26
N GLY A 324 7.74 -18.50 17.82
CA GLY A 324 7.18 -19.75 17.32
C GLY A 324 6.75 -20.76 18.39
N ALA A 325 7.02 -20.49 19.68
CA ALA A 325 6.58 -21.34 20.77
C ALA A 325 5.19 -20.94 21.30
N VAL A 326 4.52 -21.89 21.97
CA VAL A 326 3.28 -21.59 22.70
C VAL A 326 3.62 -20.73 23.92
N ASN A 327 3.04 -19.53 24.02
CA ASN A 327 3.17 -18.71 25.21
C ASN A 327 2.27 -19.26 26.33
N THR A 328 2.85 -19.89 27.34
CA THR A 328 2.13 -20.54 28.44
C THR A 328 2.09 -19.74 29.73
N THR A 329 2.79 -18.60 29.81
CA THR A 329 2.93 -17.83 31.05
C THR A 329 2.32 -16.45 30.97
N GLY A 330 2.07 -15.92 29.76
CA GLY A 330 1.57 -14.58 29.55
C GLY A 330 0.25 -14.28 30.28
N TYR A 331 -0.68 -15.24 30.34
CA TYR A 331 -1.98 -15.04 31.00
C TYR A 331 -1.87 -14.80 32.52
N THR A 332 -0.73 -15.15 33.12
CA THR A 332 -0.44 -14.93 34.55
C THR A 332 0.29 -13.61 34.83
N LYS A 333 0.61 -12.81 33.80
CA LYS A 333 1.25 -11.52 34.01
C LYS A 333 0.35 -10.60 34.85
N ALA A 334 0.97 -9.97 35.84
CA ALA A 334 0.29 -9.03 36.74
C ALA A 334 -0.18 -7.76 36.02
N PHE A 335 0.43 -7.41 34.89
CA PHE A 335 0.09 -6.30 34.00
C PHE A 335 0.88 -6.45 32.68
N ALA A 336 0.49 -5.73 31.63
CA ALA A 336 1.19 -5.73 30.35
C ALA A 336 2.61 -5.17 30.51
N GLY A 337 3.62 -5.91 30.06
CA GLY A 337 5.05 -5.58 30.30
C GLY A 337 5.59 -6.04 31.66
N SER A 338 4.83 -6.81 32.44
CA SER A 338 5.33 -7.35 33.71
C SER A 338 6.41 -8.41 33.49
N THR A 339 7.52 -8.26 34.22
CA THR A 339 8.63 -9.22 34.31
C THR A 339 8.61 -10.00 35.63
N GLY A 340 7.58 -9.80 36.46
CA GLY A 340 7.46 -10.39 37.80
C GLY A 340 8.23 -9.65 38.91
N SER A 341 9.09 -8.69 38.56
CA SER A 341 9.86 -7.89 39.53
C SER A 341 9.70 -6.37 39.38
N ASN A 342 9.12 -5.91 38.27
CA ASN A 342 8.85 -4.50 38.01
C ASN A 342 7.52 -4.04 38.65
N PHE A 343 7.36 -2.73 38.81
CA PHE A 343 6.19 -2.14 39.43
C PHE A 343 5.14 -1.75 38.40
N ILE A 344 3.88 -2.07 38.68
CA ILE A 344 2.74 -1.71 37.82
C ILE A 344 2.66 -0.19 37.57
N GLY A 345 3.03 0.64 38.54
CA GLY A 345 2.97 2.11 38.41
C GLY A 345 3.87 2.69 37.33
N ASP A 346 4.85 1.94 36.83
CA ASP A 346 5.68 2.34 35.69
C ASP A 346 4.96 2.10 34.35
N TYR A 347 3.99 1.19 34.31
CA TYR A 347 3.29 0.71 33.10
C TYR A 347 1.83 1.13 33.04
N ALA A 348 1.21 1.48 34.18
CA ALA A 348 -0.21 1.72 34.29
C ALA A 348 -0.53 3.02 35.02
N VAL A 349 -1.64 3.66 34.62
CA VAL A 349 -2.34 4.67 35.40
C VAL A 349 -3.48 3.97 36.12
N PHE A 350 -3.36 3.75 37.43
CA PHE A 350 -4.28 2.87 38.17
C PHE A 350 -4.44 3.29 39.62
N GLY A 351 -5.45 2.75 40.30
CA GLY A 351 -5.55 2.74 41.76
C GLY A 351 -5.87 4.09 42.39
N TYR A 352 -6.54 5.00 41.69
CA TYR A 352 -6.95 6.26 42.31
C TYR A 352 -7.82 5.99 43.56
N GLY A 353 -7.37 6.52 44.70
CA GLY A 353 -8.06 6.33 45.97
C GLY A 353 -7.70 5.05 46.72
N THR A 354 -6.82 4.20 46.18
CA THR A 354 -6.29 3.03 46.89
C THR A 354 -5.08 3.41 47.76
N SER A 355 -4.49 2.42 48.46
CA SER A 355 -3.23 2.55 49.21
C SER A 355 -2.06 1.83 48.53
N GLU A 356 -2.21 1.41 47.28
CA GLU A 356 -1.20 0.64 46.55
C GLU A 356 0.02 1.49 46.15
N THR A 357 1.18 0.85 46.14
CA THR A 357 2.44 1.48 45.69
C THR A 357 2.39 1.73 44.19
N GLY A 358 2.76 2.94 43.76
CA GLY A 358 2.81 3.32 42.34
C GLY A 358 1.47 3.78 41.75
N ARG A 359 0.40 3.80 42.54
CA ARG A 359 -0.92 4.30 42.11
C ARG A 359 -0.89 5.75 41.63
N THR A 360 -1.89 6.12 40.83
CA THR A 360 -2.16 7.52 40.50
C THR A 360 -2.74 8.27 41.70
N THR A 361 -2.43 9.57 41.78
CA THR A 361 -2.97 10.51 42.77
C THR A 361 -3.97 11.49 42.17
N THR A 362 -4.19 11.44 40.85
CA THR A 362 -5.12 12.31 40.13
C THR A 362 -6.39 11.55 39.77
N GLN A 363 -7.55 12.18 39.95
CA GLN A 363 -8.86 11.58 39.68
C GLN A 363 -9.24 11.67 38.19
N ARG A 364 -8.39 11.15 37.31
CA ARG A 364 -8.53 11.32 35.86
C ARG A 364 -7.69 10.31 35.07
N THR A 365 -8.02 10.18 33.80
CA THR A 365 -7.15 9.62 32.76
C THR A 365 -5.89 10.46 32.58
N ASN A 366 -4.85 9.87 31.99
CA ASN A 366 -3.68 10.59 31.51
C ASN A 366 -3.58 10.49 29.98
N MET A 367 -2.66 11.28 29.42
CA MET A 367 -2.31 11.18 28.00
C MET A 367 -1.92 9.74 27.67
N ALA A 368 -2.44 9.22 26.57
CA ALA A 368 -2.07 7.91 26.11
C ALA A 368 -0.55 7.86 25.84
N GLY A 369 0.09 6.78 26.26
CA GLY A 369 1.53 6.61 26.19
C GLY A 369 2.33 7.29 27.30
N SER A 370 1.69 7.76 28.37
CA SER A 370 2.38 8.42 29.50
C SER A 370 3.15 7.46 30.42
N LYS A 371 3.02 6.15 30.19
CA LYS A 371 3.68 5.06 30.93
C LYS A 371 4.62 4.26 30.02
N LEU A 372 5.28 3.24 30.56
CA LEU A 372 6.13 2.35 29.78
C LEU A 372 5.29 1.39 28.93
N ALA A 373 5.80 1.07 27.74
CA ALA A 373 5.19 0.09 26.85
C ALA A 373 5.52 -1.34 27.27
N ASN A 374 4.71 -2.29 26.80
CA ASN A 374 5.05 -3.72 26.85
C ASN A 374 6.10 -4.11 25.78
N GLU A 375 6.39 -5.41 25.68
CA GLU A 375 7.44 -5.97 24.83
C GLU A 375 7.22 -5.74 23.32
N LEU A 376 5.99 -5.45 22.90
CA LEU A 376 5.65 -5.13 21.50
C LEU A 376 5.59 -3.61 21.24
N GLY A 377 5.74 -2.77 22.27
CA GLY A 377 5.63 -1.33 22.14
C GLY A 377 4.21 -0.76 22.30
N PHE A 378 3.26 -1.57 22.81
CA PHE A 378 1.92 -1.09 23.18
C PHE A 378 1.93 -0.41 24.54
N TYR A 379 1.15 0.66 24.65
CA TYR A 379 0.96 1.41 25.88
C TYR A 379 -0.45 1.20 26.42
N ASP A 380 -0.61 1.42 27.72
CA ASP A 380 -1.91 1.51 28.41
C ASP A 380 -2.79 0.26 28.27
N LEU A 381 -2.22 -0.91 27.93
CA LEU A 381 -2.92 -2.20 28.02
C LEU A 381 -3.18 -2.63 29.48
N SER A 382 -2.81 -1.79 30.45
CA SER A 382 -3.07 -1.94 31.87
C SER A 382 -3.29 -0.54 32.47
N GLY A 383 -4.48 -0.31 33.04
CA GLY A 383 -4.91 0.97 33.58
C GLY A 383 -5.40 1.97 32.52
N ASN A 384 -5.41 3.24 32.89
CA ASN A 384 -5.98 4.38 32.16
C ASN A 384 -7.49 4.22 31.92
N VAL A 385 -7.95 3.54 30.87
CA VAL A 385 -9.36 3.19 30.69
C VAL A 385 -9.55 1.71 30.38
N TYR A 386 -10.68 1.15 30.79
CA TYR A 386 -11.10 -0.14 30.25
C TYR A 386 -11.34 -0.02 28.77
N GLU A 387 -10.97 -1.05 28.05
CA GLU A 387 -11.09 -1.10 26.61
C GLU A 387 -12.20 -2.06 26.21
N TRP A 388 -13.17 -1.55 25.44
CA TRP A 388 -14.21 -2.39 24.85
C TRP A 388 -13.63 -3.44 23.90
N ILE A 389 -14.12 -4.66 24.04
CA ILE A 389 -13.77 -5.83 23.23
C ILE A 389 -15.00 -6.24 22.40
N TRP A 390 -14.76 -6.86 21.24
CA TRP A 390 -15.84 -7.39 20.41
C TRP A 390 -16.69 -8.41 21.16
N ASP A 391 -16.06 -9.34 21.88
CA ASP A 391 -16.66 -10.55 22.42
C ASP A 391 -17.82 -10.29 23.38
N TRP A 392 -18.82 -11.16 23.32
CA TRP A 392 -19.79 -11.31 24.40
C TRP A 392 -19.14 -12.03 25.58
N ALA A 393 -19.51 -11.67 26.81
CA ALA A 393 -19.03 -12.37 27.99
C ALA A 393 -19.61 -13.79 28.07
N GLU A 394 -18.75 -14.76 28.39
CA GLU A 394 -19.10 -16.15 28.64
C GLU A 394 -18.76 -16.56 30.07
N ALA A 395 -19.34 -17.66 30.55
CA ALA A 395 -19.14 -18.15 31.91
C ALA A 395 -17.75 -18.78 32.13
N SER A 396 -17.14 -19.27 31.06
CA SER A 396 -15.83 -19.91 31.06
C SER A 396 -15.35 -20.02 29.63
N TYR A 397 -14.06 -19.87 29.38
CA TYR A 397 -13.49 -20.06 28.06
C TYR A 397 -13.81 -21.45 27.46
N PRO A 398 -13.82 -21.57 26.12
CA PRO A 398 -13.96 -22.86 25.46
C PRO A 398 -12.86 -23.84 25.90
N THR A 399 -13.11 -25.14 25.83
CA THR A 399 -12.09 -26.16 26.10
C THR A 399 -11.28 -26.50 24.85
N GLY A 400 -9.99 -26.80 25.00
CA GLY A 400 -9.15 -27.28 23.90
C GLY A 400 -8.58 -26.15 23.03
N THR A 401 -8.15 -26.46 21.81
CA THR A 401 -7.59 -25.45 20.90
C THR A 401 -8.69 -24.74 20.11
N VAL A 402 -8.63 -23.41 20.05
CA VAL A 402 -9.48 -22.57 19.19
C VAL A 402 -8.62 -21.67 18.32
N THR A 403 -9.10 -21.31 17.14
CA THR A 403 -8.41 -20.41 16.20
C THR A 403 -9.29 -19.20 15.93
N ASP A 404 -8.71 -18.00 16.06
CA ASP A 404 -9.38 -16.70 15.85
C ASP A 404 -10.76 -16.65 16.50
N TYR A 405 -10.81 -17.07 17.77
CA TYR A 405 -12.04 -17.13 18.54
C TYR A 405 -12.57 -15.73 18.82
N ARG A 406 -13.89 -15.56 18.61
CA ARG A 406 -14.56 -14.25 18.56
C ARG A 406 -15.67 -14.12 19.60
N GLY A 407 -15.59 -14.95 20.64
CA GLY A 407 -16.57 -15.06 21.70
C GLY A 407 -17.81 -15.86 21.28
N PRO A 408 -18.78 -16.01 22.20
CA PRO A 408 -20.04 -16.66 21.90
C PRO A 408 -20.89 -15.80 20.97
N ALA A 409 -21.79 -16.43 20.21
CA ALA A 409 -22.62 -15.75 19.21
C ALA A 409 -23.60 -14.72 19.79
N SER A 410 -23.93 -14.82 21.08
CA SER A 410 -24.85 -13.93 21.78
C SER A 410 -24.52 -13.85 23.26
N GLY A 411 -24.86 -12.74 23.91
CA GLY A 411 -24.70 -12.57 25.34
C GLY A 411 -25.49 -11.39 25.87
N THR A 412 -25.31 -11.10 27.16
CA THR A 412 -25.94 -9.93 27.82
C THR A 412 -24.95 -8.77 27.96
N TRP A 413 -23.67 -9.08 28.21
CA TRP A 413 -22.63 -8.10 28.48
C TRP A 413 -21.47 -8.27 27.49
N ARG A 414 -20.92 -7.16 27.01
CA ARG A 414 -19.71 -7.18 26.18
C ARG A 414 -18.47 -7.15 27.06
N MET A 415 -17.45 -7.85 26.61
CA MET A 415 -16.16 -7.92 27.28
C MET A 415 -15.46 -6.56 27.29
N ARG A 416 -14.68 -6.32 28.35
CA ARG A 416 -13.78 -5.18 28.47
C ARG A 416 -12.53 -5.59 29.24
N ARG A 417 -11.37 -5.05 28.87
CA ARG A 417 -10.07 -5.45 29.42
C ARG A 417 -9.23 -4.27 29.87
N GLY A 418 -8.14 -4.55 30.60
CA GLY A 418 -7.08 -3.58 30.94
C GLY A 418 -7.22 -2.89 32.29
N GLY A 419 -8.41 -2.84 32.90
CA GLY A 419 -8.61 -2.03 34.10
C GLY A 419 -8.69 -0.53 33.78
N ASP A 420 -8.82 0.32 34.78
CA ASP A 420 -8.87 1.77 34.58
C ASP A 420 -8.09 2.54 35.67
N TRP A 421 -8.09 3.87 35.58
CA TRP A 421 -7.38 4.76 36.50
C TRP A 421 -7.89 4.73 37.95
N VAL A 422 -9.10 4.22 38.22
CA VAL A 422 -9.68 4.05 39.56
C VAL A 422 -9.31 2.69 40.14
N ASP A 423 -9.43 1.64 39.33
CA ASP A 423 -9.29 0.27 39.81
C ASP A 423 -7.88 -0.07 40.29
N GLY A 424 -7.80 -0.95 41.30
CA GLY A 424 -6.53 -1.44 41.83
C GLY A 424 -5.82 -2.43 40.89
N ALA A 425 -4.59 -2.81 41.23
CA ALA A 425 -3.71 -3.55 40.34
C ALA A 425 -4.28 -4.90 39.85
N SER A 426 -5.15 -5.54 40.64
CA SER A 426 -5.77 -6.81 40.25
C SER A 426 -6.65 -6.70 39.01
N ALA A 427 -7.32 -5.57 38.80
CA ALA A 427 -8.17 -5.34 37.63
C ALA A 427 -7.35 -5.04 36.35
N CYS A 428 -6.10 -4.64 36.52
CA CYS A 428 -5.16 -4.41 35.42
C CYS A 428 -4.41 -5.67 34.98
N ALA A 429 -4.63 -6.79 35.66
CA ALA A 429 -3.94 -8.04 35.37
C ALA A 429 -4.48 -8.71 34.10
N MET A 430 -3.62 -9.50 33.43
CA MET A 430 -4.02 -10.21 32.20
C MET A 430 -5.13 -11.24 32.43
N ALA A 431 -5.23 -11.77 33.65
CA ALA A 431 -6.26 -12.70 34.06
C ALA A 431 -7.57 -12.02 34.47
N ASP A 432 -7.62 -10.70 34.62
CA ASP A 432 -8.87 -10.02 34.98
C ASP A 432 -9.88 -10.15 33.84
N TRP A 433 -11.07 -10.60 34.22
CA TRP A 433 -12.19 -10.85 33.33
C TRP A 433 -13.31 -9.90 33.72
N ASN A 434 -13.56 -8.91 32.87
CA ASN A 434 -14.58 -7.91 33.12
C ASN A 434 -15.52 -7.71 31.93
N ALA A 435 -16.75 -7.32 32.21
CA ALA A 435 -17.77 -7.10 31.18
C ALA A 435 -18.79 -6.07 31.65
N SER A 436 -19.51 -5.46 30.70
CA SER A 436 -20.59 -4.52 31.01
C SER A 436 -21.67 -4.58 29.93
N PRO A 437 -22.94 -4.25 30.25
CA PRO A 437 -23.97 -4.04 29.24
C PRO A 437 -23.49 -3.12 28.11
N PRO A 438 -23.75 -3.44 26.83
CA PRO A 438 -23.19 -2.73 25.68
C PRO A 438 -23.62 -1.26 25.57
N GLY A 439 -24.77 -0.91 26.15
CA GLY A 439 -25.26 0.48 26.19
C GLY A 439 -24.62 1.35 27.28
N ASN A 440 -23.90 0.74 28.24
CA ASN A 440 -23.28 1.48 29.34
C ASN A 440 -22.08 2.29 28.87
N ARG A 441 -21.92 3.49 29.43
CA ARG A 441 -20.75 4.33 29.25
C ARG A 441 -20.35 4.97 30.57
N PHE A 442 -19.04 5.06 30.80
CA PHE A 442 -18.49 5.69 31.98
C PHE A 442 -17.18 6.41 31.62
N LYS A 443 -16.76 7.34 32.48
CA LYS A 443 -15.49 8.06 32.38
C LYS A 443 -14.22 7.21 32.50
N THR A 444 -14.40 5.90 32.63
CA THR A 444 -13.34 4.89 32.67
C THR A 444 -13.43 3.90 31.50
N PHE A 445 -14.33 4.12 30.54
CA PHE A 445 -14.58 3.20 29.42
C PHE A 445 -14.16 3.90 28.12
N GLY A 446 -13.14 3.34 27.47
CA GLY A 446 -12.68 3.69 26.14
C GLY A 446 -12.51 2.43 25.29
N PHE A 447 -11.61 2.49 24.31
CA PHE A 447 -11.31 1.38 23.42
C PHE A 447 -10.05 1.65 22.60
N ARG A 448 -9.56 0.60 21.95
CA ARG A 448 -8.56 0.66 20.87
C ARG A 448 -9.08 -0.08 19.64
N VAL A 449 -8.42 0.10 18.51
CA VAL A 449 -8.86 -0.49 17.23
C VAL A 449 -7.82 -1.45 16.69
N VAL A 450 -8.30 -2.45 15.94
CA VAL A 450 -7.47 -3.38 15.18
C VAL A 450 -7.92 -3.45 13.73
N ARG A 451 -7.05 -3.98 12.87
CA ARG A 451 -7.29 -4.30 11.47
C ARG A 451 -6.37 -5.45 11.06
N ASN A 452 -6.82 -6.28 10.11
CA ASN A 452 -6.03 -7.38 9.54
C ASN A 452 -4.93 -6.84 8.58
#